data_AF-A0A7S1CRD4-F1
#
_entry.id   AF-A0A7S1CRD4-F1
#
_cell.length_a   1.000
_cell.length_b   1.000
_cell.length_c   1.000
_cell.angle_alpha   90.00
_cell.angle_beta   90.00
_cell.angle_gamma   90.00
#
_symmetry.space_group_name_H-M   'P 1'
#
loop_
_entity.id
_entity.type
_entity.pdbx_description
1 polymer ?
#
loop_
_entity_poly.entity_id
_entity_poly.type
_entity_poly.pdbx_seq_one_letter_code
_entity_poly.pdbx_strand_id
1 'polypeptide(L)'
;GLTSETDYVAYLVAKDDAPFANVQNAVVSVAFRTTDITDPEHSTTPSLSGIVGDSVTVDVGLNEPGTCYAVVVAAAAAAPNANEVIAGTGSGGSTPKASGNVDLNAGNSLSDSIVMSSLTSETAYKAYVVCQDDANYVDAGPNVQDTVEELPFTTTDVTPPAFTNGNPAVAALDGVSVTVSISLNE
;
A
#
# COMPACT_ATOMS: atom_id res chain seq x y z
N GLY A 1 -23.18 -23.53 3.97
CA GLY A 1 -22.08 -23.39 4.94
C GLY A 1 -22.50 -22.39 6.01
N LEU A 2 -21.64 -22.16 7.00
CA LEU A 2 -21.78 -21.03 7.91
C LEU A 2 -21.30 -19.74 7.19
N THR A 3 -21.75 -18.57 7.64
CA THR A 3 -21.36 -17.25 7.13
C THR A 3 -20.12 -16.76 7.87
N SER A 4 -19.23 -16.01 7.21
CA SER A 4 -18.05 -15.36 7.83
C SER A 4 -18.46 -14.46 8.98
N GLU A 5 -17.57 -14.29 9.97
CA GLU A 5 -17.71 -13.35 11.09
C GLU A 5 -19.08 -13.36 11.80
N THR A 6 -19.73 -14.53 11.85
CA THR A 6 -21.10 -14.67 12.33
C THR A 6 -21.12 -15.52 13.60
N ASP A 7 -21.82 -15.04 14.62
CA ASP A 7 -22.05 -15.78 15.85
C ASP A 7 -23.09 -16.89 15.64
N TYR A 8 -22.72 -18.10 16.04
CA TYR A 8 -23.56 -19.30 15.98
C TYR A 8 -23.63 -19.97 17.34
N VAL A 9 -24.69 -20.77 17.53
CA VAL A 9 -24.82 -21.67 18.67
C VAL A 9 -25.11 -23.07 18.15
N ALA A 10 -24.20 -24.01 18.42
CA ALA A 10 -24.42 -25.43 18.17
C ALA A 10 -25.17 -26.03 19.35
N TYR A 11 -26.31 -26.67 19.08
CA TYR A 11 -27.07 -27.44 20.07
C TYR A 11 -26.81 -28.93 19.85
N LEU A 12 -26.39 -29.63 20.90
CA LEU A 12 -26.02 -31.03 20.87
C LEU A 12 -26.88 -31.84 21.83
N VAL A 13 -27.28 -33.03 21.37
CA VAL A 13 -27.89 -34.08 22.18
C VAL A 13 -27.31 -35.42 21.74
N ALA A 14 -26.88 -36.24 22.68
CA ALA A 14 -26.39 -37.58 22.38
C ALA A 14 -27.50 -38.63 22.55
N LYS A 15 -27.47 -39.64 21.70
CA LYS A 15 -28.21 -40.90 21.80
C LYS A 15 -27.19 -42.03 21.75
N ASP A 16 -27.31 -43.01 22.63
CA ASP A 16 -26.43 -44.18 22.56
C ASP A 16 -26.86 -45.16 21.45
N ASP A 17 -26.04 -46.16 21.16
CA ASP A 17 -26.27 -47.17 20.10
C ASP A 17 -26.70 -48.54 20.66
N ALA A 18 -27.36 -48.54 21.82
CA ALA A 18 -27.82 -49.76 22.47
C ALA A 18 -29.12 -50.31 21.82
N PRO A 19 -29.44 -51.62 21.96
CA PRO A 19 -30.70 -52.20 21.47
C PRO A 19 -31.97 -51.50 22.00
N PHE A 20 -31.85 -50.81 23.13
CA PHE A 20 -32.87 -49.95 23.72
C PHE A 20 -32.29 -48.55 23.96
N ALA A 21 -31.91 -47.89 22.88
CA ALA A 21 -31.17 -46.64 22.96
C ALA A 21 -31.93 -45.52 23.69
N ASN A 22 -31.23 -44.79 24.57
CA ASN A 22 -31.76 -43.63 25.29
C ASN A 22 -31.11 -42.33 24.81
N VAL A 23 -31.87 -41.24 24.88
CA VAL A 23 -31.43 -39.89 24.50
C VAL A 23 -31.13 -39.09 25.77
N GLN A 24 -30.11 -38.24 25.74
CA GLN A 24 -29.85 -37.30 26.82
C GLN A 24 -31.06 -36.38 27.08
N ASN A 25 -31.40 -36.19 28.36
CA ASN A 25 -32.52 -35.33 28.77
C ASN A 25 -32.23 -33.83 28.65
N ALA A 26 -30.95 -33.44 28.60
CA ALA A 26 -30.52 -32.05 28.51
C ALA A 26 -29.80 -31.81 27.19
N VAL A 27 -30.13 -30.69 26.54
CA VAL A 27 -29.40 -30.19 25.37
C VAL A 27 -28.20 -29.39 25.87
N VAL A 28 -27.03 -29.64 25.30
CA VAL A 28 -25.83 -28.83 25.54
C VAL A 28 -25.70 -27.84 24.40
N SER A 29 -25.42 -26.58 24.70
CA SER A 29 -25.14 -25.56 23.69
C SER A 29 -23.69 -25.11 23.76
N VAL A 30 -23.06 -24.93 22.60
CA VAL A 30 -21.72 -24.36 22.45
C VAL A 30 -21.84 -23.17 21.51
N ALA A 31 -21.54 -21.97 22.02
CA ALA A 31 -21.47 -20.77 21.20
C ALA A 31 -20.09 -20.67 20.54
N PHE A 32 -20.05 -20.21 19.30
CA PHE A 32 -18.82 -19.96 18.55
C PHE A 32 -19.07 -18.89 17.50
N ARG A 33 -18.02 -18.18 17.09
CA ARG A 33 -18.04 -17.24 15.98
C ARG A 33 -17.18 -17.79 14.86
N THR A 34 -17.64 -17.71 13.62
CA THR A 34 -16.80 -18.02 12.46
C THR A 34 -15.70 -16.97 12.30
N THR A 35 -14.56 -17.39 11.74
CA THR A 35 -13.45 -16.49 11.44
C THR A 35 -13.79 -15.58 10.25
N ASP A 36 -13.07 -14.48 10.16
CA ASP A 36 -13.00 -13.72 8.92
C ASP A 36 -12.27 -14.53 7.83
N ILE A 37 -12.77 -14.43 6.60
CA ILE A 37 -12.25 -15.09 5.40
C ILE A 37 -12.29 -14.17 4.17
N THR A 38 -12.55 -12.88 4.36
CA THR A 38 -12.59 -11.89 3.28
C THR A 38 -11.33 -11.03 3.30
N ASP A 39 -10.79 -10.73 2.12
CA ASP A 39 -9.69 -9.78 1.99
C ASP A 39 -10.21 -8.35 2.23
N PRO A 40 -9.36 -7.44 2.75
CA PRO A 40 -9.75 -6.05 2.89
C PRO A 40 -9.82 -5.36 1.53
N GLU A 41 -10.87 -4.56 1.31
CA GLU A 41 -11.04 -3.78 0.09
C GLU A 41 -10.60 -2.34 0.31
N HIS A 42 -10.05 -1.72 -0.74
CA HIS A 42 -9.76 -0.31 -0.71
C HIS A 42 -11.05 0.53 -0.61
N SER A 43 -11.22 1.26 0.49
CA SER A 43 -12.35 2.19 0.65
C SER A 43 -12.21 3.44 -0.22
N THR A 44 -10.98 3.75 -0.61
CA THR A 44 -10.62 4.75 -1.62
C THR A 44 -9.52 4.18 -2.50
N THR A 45 -9.60 4.42 -3.82
CA THR A 45 -8.51 4.03 -4.75
C THR A 45 -7.17 4.59 -4.25
N PRO A 46 -6.13 3.76 -4.07
CA PRO A 46 -4.81 4.23 -3.71
C PRO A 46 -4.33 5.31 -4.68
N SER A 47 -3.64 6.31 -4.16
CA SER A 47 -3.19 7.44 -4.97
C SER A 47 -1.84 7.96 -4.52
N LEU A 48 -1.21 8.77 -5.36
CA LEU A 48 0.06 9.41 -5.03
C LEU A 48 -0.16 10.90 -4.78
N SER A 49 0.49 11.40 -3.74
CA SER A 49 0.60 12.82 -3.42
C SER A 49 2.05 13.16 -3.07
N GLY A 50 2.34 14.44 -2.86
CA GLY A 50 3.66 14.87 -2.37
C GLY A 50 4.84 14.44 -3.26
N ILE A 51 4.64 14.25 -4.57
CA ILE A 51 5.72 13.89 -5.49
C ILE A 51 6.67 15.08 -5.58
N VAL A 52 7.87 14.90 -5.04
CA VAL A 52 8.97 15.88 -5.09
C VAL A 52 10.24 15.18 -5.56
N GLY A 53 11.38 15.87 -5.48
CA GLY A 53 12.61 15.39 -6.10
C GLY A 53 13.19 14.11 -5.51
N ASP A 54 12.88 13.80 -4.26
CA ASP A 54 13.46 12.66 -3.55
C ASP A 54 12.43 11.78 -2.85
N SER A 55 11.14 12.09 -3.02
CA SER A 55 10.08 11.39 -2.31
C SER A 55 8.73 11.44 -3.01
N VAL A 56 7.87 10.51 -2.62
CA VAL A 56 6.45 10.44 -2.95
C VAL A 56 5.67 9.95 -1.73
N THR A 57 4.44 10.40 -1.57
CA THR A 57 3.51 9.88 -0.57
C THR A 57 2.50 8.96 -1.25
N VAL A 58 2.30 7.77 -0.67
CA VAL A 58 1.29 6.81 -1.11
C VAL A 58 0.11 6.90 -0.15
N ASP A 59 -1.04 7.34 -0.64
CA ASP A 59 -2.27 7.47 0.15
C ASP A 59 -3.14 6.23 -0.02
N VAL A 60 -3.58 5.65 1.10
CA VAL A 60 -4.34 4.39 1.15
C VAL A 60 -5.54 4.50 2.09
N GLY A 61 -6.55 3.67 1.84
CA GLY A 61 -7.65 3.46 2.77
C GLY A 61 -8.28 2.08 2.58
N LEU A 62 -8.83 1.53 3.66
CA LEU A 62 -9.47 0.21 3.71
C LEU A 62 -10.91 0.32 4.21
N ASN A 63 -11.73 -0.68 3.87
CA ASN A 63 -13.10 -0.85 4.36
C ASN A 63 -13.15 -1.48 5.77
N GLU A 64 -12.04 -2.04 6.22
CA GLU A 64 -11.86 -2.68 7.52
C GLU A 64 -10.43 -2.47 8.07
N PRO A 65 -10.18 -2.77 9.35
CA PRO A 65 -8.85 -2.71 9.92
C PRO A 65 -7.84 -3.63 9.20
N GLY A 66 -6.63 -3.13 9.03
CA GLY A 66 -5.57 -3.88 8.36
C GLY A 66 -4.27 -3.10 8.26
N THR A 67 -3.28 -3.69 7.59
CA THR A 67 -2.00 -3.05 7.29
C THR A 67 -1.81 -2.97 5.79
N CYS A 68 -1.46 -1.78 5.31
CA CYS A 68 -1.07 -1.55 3.93
C CYS A 68 0.45 -1.43 3.80
N TYR A 69 1.00 -2.04 2.76
CA TYR A 69 2.42 -2.09 2.45
C TYR A 69 2.67 -1.46 1.09
N ALA A 70 3.79 -0.76 0.95
CA ALA A 70 4.20 -0.19 -0.32
C ALA A 70 5.68 -0.41 -0.60
N VAL A 71 6.02 -0.66 -1.86
CA VAL A 71 7.39 -0.65 -2.37
C VAL A 71 7.49 0.24 -3.60
N VAL A 72 8.60 0.97 -3.75
CA VAL A 72 8.92 1.76 -4.93
C VAL A 72 10.07 1.10 -5.68
N VAL A 73 9.89 0.86 -6.97
CA VAL A 73 10.92 0.30 -7.86
C VAL A 73 11.10 1.17 -9.10
N ALA A 74 12.21 0.99 -9.82
CA ALA A 74 12.43 1.68 -11.09
C ALA A 74 11.33 1.36 -12.10
N ALA A 75 10.95 2.31 -12.97
CA ALA A 75 9.82 2.13 -13.89
C ALA A 75 9.96 0.92 -14.83
N ALA A 76 11.18 0.49 -15.13
CA ALA A 76 11.47 -0.68 -15.98
C ALA A 76 11.63 -2.00 -15.20
N ALA A 77 11.52 -1.98 -13.87
CA ALA A 77 11.61 -3.20 -13.06
C ALA A 77 10.37 -4.09 -13.27
N ALA A 78 10.54 -5.39 -13.08
CA ALA A 78 9.41 -6.32 -13.06
C ALA A 78 8.51 -6.04 -11.85
N ALA A 79 7.21 -6.25 -12.01
CA ALA A 79 6.23 -6.05 -10.94
C ALA A 79 6.46 -7.08 -9.81
N PRO A 80 6.46 -6.65 -8.53
CA PRO A 80 6.42 -7.57 -7.40
C PRO A 80 5.04 -8.21 -7.25
N ASN A 81 4.99 -9.38 -6.60
CA ASN A 81 3.74 -9.98 -6.12
C ASN A 81 3.38 -9.50 -4.70
N ALA A 82 2.18 -9.80 -4.22
CA ALA A 82 1.69 -9.37 -2.91
C ALA A 82 2.65 -9.72 -1.75
N ASN A 83 3.16 -10.94 -1.71
CA ASN A 83 4.09 -11.39 -0.67
C ASN A 83 5.41 -10.62 -0.71
N GLU A 84 5.88 -10.25 -1.90
CA GLU A 84 7.09 -9.44 -2.06
C GLU A 84 6.89 -8.02 -1.55
N VAL A 85 5.73 -7.40 -1.83
CA VAL A 85 5.38 -6.06 -1.32
C VAL A 85 5.26 -6.07 0.21
N ILE A 86 4.58 -7.08 0.79
CA ILE A 86 4.47 -7.27 2.24
C ILE A 86 5.87 -7.46 2.87
N ALA A 87 6.75 -8.20 2.21
CA ALA A 87 8.13 -8.38 2.65
C ALA A 87 9.01 -7.13 2.48
N GLY A 88 8.49 -6.05 1.86
CA GLY A 88 9.25 -4.84 1.58
C GLY A 88 10.32 -5.04 0.49
N THR A 89 10.05 -5.90 -0.48
CA THR A 89 10.97 -6.26 -1.57
C THR A 89 10.38 -6.01 -2.95
N GLY A 90 11.24 -5.86 -3.95
CA GLY A 90 10.87 -5.90 -5.37
C GLY A 90 10.79 -7.34 -5.89
N SER A 91 10.44 -7.48 -7.18
CA SER A 91 10.29 -8.77 -7.85
C SER A 91 11.52 -9.67 -7.66
N GLY A 92 11.30 -10.94 -7.32
CA GLY A 92 12.33 -11.93 -7.03
C GLY A 92 13.11 -11.68 -5.73
N GLY A 93 12.59 -10.87 -4.80
CA GLY A 93 13.28 -10.48 -3.58
C GLY A 93 14.36 -9.41 -3.78
N SER A 94 14.29 -8.65 -4.88
CA SER A 94 15.22 -7.56 -5.16
C SER A 94 15.05 -6.40 -4.18
N THR A 95 16.12 -5.63 -3.95
CA THR A 95 16.04 -4.44 -3.08
C THR A 95 15.26 -3.32 -3.78
N PRO A 96 14.15 -2.82 -3.19
CA PRO A 96 13.42 -1.71 -3.75
C PRO A 96 14.17 -0.39 -3.52
N LYS A 97 13.71 0.69 -4.15
CA LYS A 97 14.22 2.05 -3.93
C LYS A 97 13.73 2.62 -2.60
N ALA A 98 12.50 2.30 -2.24
CA ALA A 98 11.93 2.56 -0.92
C ALA A 98 10.90 1.47 -0.59
N SER A 99 10.69 1.20 0.69
CA SER A 99 9.62 0.33 1.20
C SER A 99 9.05 0.92 2.48
N GLY A 100 7.75 0.74 2.73
CA GLY A 100 7.09 1.22 3.94
C GLY A 100 5.76 0.53 4.18
N ASN A 101 5.17 0.76 5.33
CA ASN A 101 3.84 0.27 5.68
C ASN A 101 3.13 1.25 6.61
N VAL A 102 1.82 1.07 6.74
CA VAL A 102 0.99 1.79 7.69
C VAL A 102 -0.13 0.90 8.21
N ASP A 103 -0.33 0.93 9.54
CA ASP A 103 -1.41 0.22 10.21
C ASP A 103 -2.67 1.10 10.25
N LEU A 104 -3.73 0.62 9.63
CA LEU A 104 -5.05 1.25 9.59
C LEU A 104 -5.96 0.52 10.57
N ASN A 105 -6.16 1.08 11.76
CA ASN A 105 -7.00 0.47 12.79
C ASN A 105 -8.26 1.29 13.07
N ALA A 106 -9.35 0.62 13.47
CA ALA A 106 -10.63 1.26 13.78
C ALA A 106 -10.56 2.28 14.93
N GLY A 107 -9.53 2.21 15.79
CA GLY A 107 -9.29 3.18 16.86
C GLY A 107 -8.68 4.51 16.40
N ASN A 108 -8.19 4.57 15.16
CA ASN A 108 -7.57 5.74 14.56
C ASN A 108 -8.38 6.18 13.32
N SER A 109 -7.99 5.69 12.16
CA SER A 109 -8.54 6.02 10.85
C SER A 109 -8.31 4.81 9.95
N LEU A 110 -9.28 4.51 9.09
CA LEU A 110 -9.14 3.49 8.04
C LEU A 110 -8.53 4.08 6.76
N SER A 111 -7.86 5.22 6.87
CA SER A 111 -7.09 5.86 5.80
C SER A 111 -5.89 6.61 6.36
N ASP A 112 -4.73 6.46 5.73
CA ASP A 112 -3.48 7.11 6.08
C ASP A 112 -2.52 7.06 4.87
N SER A 113 -1.25 7.44 5.07
CA SER A 113 -0.27 7.58 4.01
C SER A 113 1.10 7.01 4.38
N ILE A 114 1.86 6.60 3.36
CA ILE A 114 3.23 6.09 3.47
C ILE A 114 4.17 7.02 2.72
N VAL A 115 5.11 7.65 3.41
CA VAL A 115 6.13 8.51 2.78
C VAL A 115 7.31 7.68 2.32
N MET A 116 7.54 7.66 1.01
CA MET A 116 8.59 6.91 0.32
C MET A 116 9.70 7.87 -0.08
N SER A 117 10.85 7.82 0.59
CA SER A 117 11.95 8.79 0.41
C SER A 117 13.22 8.18 -0.20
N SER A 118 14.29 8.96 -0.31
CA SER A 118 15.59 8.56 -0.87
C SER A 118 15.55 8.21 -2.37
N LEU A 119 14.62 8.82 -3.11
CA LEU A 119 14.52 8.70 -4.55
C LEU A 119 15.50 9.66 -5.24
N THR A 120 15.83 9.36 -6.49
CA THR A 120 16.62 10.26 -7.35
C THR A 120 15.68 11.17 -8.13
N SER A 121 16.00 12.46 -8.24
CA SER A 121 15.23 13.47 -8.99
C SER A 121 15.11 13.12 -10.47
N GLU A 122 14.07 13.67 -11.10
CA GLU A 122 13.80 13.47 -12.54
C GLU A 122 13.78 12.00 -13.01
N THR A 123 13.53 11.07 -12.10
CA THR A 123 13.60 9.63 -12.37
C THR A 123 12.20 9.02 -12.31
N ALA A 124 11.89 8.16 -13.29
CA ALA A 124 10.64 7.45 -13.36
C ALA A 124 10.64 6.18 -12.47
N TYR A 125 9.58 6.01 -11.69
CA TYR A 125 9.38 4.89 -10.78
C TYR A 125 7.94 4.35 -10.89
N LYS A 126 7.72 3.21 -10.24
CA LYS A 126 6.41 2.65 -9.93
C LYS A 126 6.32 2.35 -8.43
N ALA A 127 5.27 2.81 -7.78
CA ALA A 127 4.91 2.35 -6.44
C ALA A 127 3.92 1.17 -6.58
N TYR A 128 4.12 0.14 -5.77
CA TYR A 128 3.24 -1.02 -5.68
C TYR A 128 2.66 -1.11 -4.28
N VAL A 129 1.35 -1.26 -4.16
CA VAL A 129 0.63 -1.28 -2.89
C VAL A 129 -0.18 -2.55 -2.76
N VAL A 130 -0.16 -3.15 -1.57
CA VAL A 130 -1.05 -4.25 -1.19
C VAL A 130 -1.37 -4.13 0.28
N CYS A 131 -2.56 -4.56 0.68
CA CYS A 131 -2.97 -4.57 2.08
C CYS A 131 -3.42 -5.97 2.51
N GLN A 132 -3.37 -6.20 3.81
CA GLN A 132 -3.91 -7.38 4.47
C GLN A 132 -4.74 -6.92 5.67
N ASP A 133 -5.71 -7.72 6.09
CA ASP A 133 -6.54 -7.42 7.27
C ASP A 133 -5.72 -7.56 8.58
N ASP A 134 -6.34 -7.28 9.72
CA ASP A 134 -5.76 -7.53 11.04
C ASP A 134 -6.13 -8.89 11.65
N ALA A 135 -6.65 -9.81 10.82
CA ALA A 135 -7.08 -11.13 11.27
C ALA A 135 -5.88 -11.93 11.80
N ASN A 136 -5.92 -12.24 13.09
CA ASN A 136 -4.86 -12.98 13.78
C ASN A 136 -5.43 -14.25 14.42
N TYR A 137 -5.90 -15.16 13.57
CA TYR A 137 -6.41 -16.46 14.00
C TYR A 137 -5.27 -17.49 14.11
N VAL A 138 -5.39 -18.41 15.07
CA VAL A 138 -4.30 -19.34 15.43
C VAL A 138 -3.92 -20.28 14.27
N ASP A 139 -4.86 -20.53 13.35
CA ASP A 139 -4.71 -21.47 12.24
C ASP A 139 -4.74 -20.82 10.85
N ALA A 140 -4.95 -19.49 10.78
CA ALA A 140 -4.96 -18.72 9.53
C ALA A 140 -4.36 -17.33 9.79
N GLY A 141 -3.35 -16.96 9.00
CA GLY A 141 -2.80 -15.60 9.02
C GLY A 141 -3.79 -14.59 8.40
N PRO A 142 -3.38 -13.33 8.28
CA PRO A 142 -4.19 -12.28 7.66
C PRO A 142 -4.66 -12.63 6.25
N ASN A 143 -5.87 -12.20 5.88
CA ASN A 143 -6.34 -12.24 4.50
C ASN A 143 -5.65 -11.12 3.71
N VAL A 144 -5.08 -11.45 2.55
CA VAL A 144 -4.23 -10.55 1.75
C VAL A 144 -4.93 -10.26 0.44
N GLN A 145 -5.03 -9.00 0.06
CA GLN A 145 -5.58 -8.60 -1.24
C GLN A 145 -4.97 -9.41 -2.41
N ASP A 146 -5.86 -9.98 -3.23
CA ASP A 146 -5.50 -10.73 -4.43
C ASP A 146 -4.69 -9.93 -5.48
N THR A 147 -4.83 -8.60 -5.49
CA THR A 147 -4.20 -7.72 -6.48
C THR A 147 -3.30 -6.69 -5.84
N VAL A 148 -2.14 -6.46 -6.48
CA VAL A 148 -1.23 -5.36 -6.14
C VAL A 148 -1.57 -4.17 -7.02
N GLU A 149 -1.80 -3.00 -6.41
CA GLU A 149 -2.06 -1.75 -7.13
C GLU A 149 -0.73 -1.14 -7.63
N GLU A 150 -0.68 -0.73 -8.90
CA GLU A 150 0.50 -0.11 -9.52
C GLU A 150 0.27 1.39 -9.78
N LEU A 151 1.13 2.25 -9.22
CA LEU A 151 1.05 3.69 -9.33
C LEU A 151 2.35 4.26 -9.94
N PRO A 152 2.37 4.60 -11.25
CA PRO A 152 3.54 5.18 -11.90
C PRO A 152 3.72 6.67 -11.58
N PHE A 153 4.96 7.12 -11.42
CA PHE A 153 5.27 8.54 -11.23
C PHE A 153 6.69 8.89 -11.70
N THR A 154 7.00 10.19 -11.76
CA THR A 154 8.35 10.73 -11.99
C THR A 154 8.60 11.81 -10.96
N THR A 155 9.71 11.71 -10.23
CA THR A 155 10.13 12.72 -9.25
C THR A 155 10.43 14.05 -9.94
N THR A 156 10.21 15.16 -9.24
CA THR A 156 10.43 16.49 -9.82
C THR A 156 11.93 16.81 -9.95
N ASP A 157 12.21 17.81 -10.78
CA ASP A 157 13.51 18.46 -10.81
C ASP A 157 13.78 19.22 -9.48
N VAL A 158 15.04 19.23 -9.06
CA VAL A 158 15.55 19.94 -7.87
C VAL A 158 16.72 20.88 -8.19
N THR A 159 17.19 20.90 -9.44
CA THR A 159 18.26 21.81 -9.87
C THR A 159 17.65 23.11 -10.38
N PRO A 160 18.05 24.27 -9.83
CA PRO A 160 17.65 25.56 -10.40
C PRO A 160 18.41 25.85 -11.70
N PRO A 161 17.78 26.56 -12.66
CA PRO A 161 18.48 26.96 -13.87
C PRO A 161 19.61 27.93 -13.53
N ALA A 162 20.78 27.68 -14.11
CA ALA A 162 21.99 28.47 -13.99
C ALA A 162 22.37 29.09 -15.34
N PHE A 163 22.90 30.31 -15.31
CA PHE A 163 23.44 30.90 -16.52
C PHE A 163 24.65 30.12 -17.02
N THR A 164 24.70 29.90 -18.33
CA THR A 164 25.87 29.33 -18.99
C THR A 164 27.06 30.29 -18.93
N ASN A 165 28.27 29.74 -19.03
CA ASN A 165 29.47 30.56 -19.08
C ASN A 165 29.40 31.58 -20.23
N GLY A 166 29.64 32.86 -19.91
CA GLY A 166 29.50 33.97 -20.85
C GLY A 166 28.11 34.64 -20.86
N ASN A 167 27.18 34.24 -20.00
CA ASN A 167 25.87 34.87 -19.83
C ASN A 167 25.54 35.18 -18.35
N PRO A 168 24.64 36.14 -18.06
CA PRO A 168 24.12 37.13 -19.00
C PRO A 168 25.23 38.08 -19.48
N ALA A 169 25.17 38.52 -20.73
CA ALA A 169 26.15 39.44 -21.30
C ALA A 169 25.47 40.55 -22.12
N VAL A 170 26.11 41.72 -22.23
CA VAL A 170 25.62 42.78 -23.12
C VAL A 170 25.93 42.37 -24.56
N ALA A 171 24.88 42.09 -25.32
CA ALA A 171 24.98 41.75 -26.73
C ALA A 171 25.06 43.00 -27.62
N ALA A 172 24.38 44.09 -27.23
CA ALA A 172 24.42 45.37 -27.92
C ALA A 172 24.10 46.52 -26.97
N LEU A 173 24.67 47.70 -27.26
CA LEU A 173 24.38 48.94 -26.54
C LEU A 173 24.28 50.07 -27.57
N ASP A 174 23.24 50.90 -27.44
CA ASP A 174 23.18 52.22 -28.05
C ASP A 174 22.88 53.29 -26.99
N GLY A 175 22.75 54.55 -27.41
CA GLY A 175 22.57 55.68 -26.49
C GLY A 175 21.27 55.67 -25.68
N VAL A 176 20.33 54.76 -25.97
CA VAL A 176 19.01 54.70 -25.31
C VAL A 176 18.53 53.27 -25.02
N SER A 177 19.25 52.24 -25.47
CA SER A 177 18.86 50.84 -25.30
C SER A 177 20.05 49.92 -25.06
N VAL A 178 19.79 48.82 -24.34
CA VAL A 178 20.73 47.72 -24.11
C VAL A 178 20.04 46.41 -24.47
N THR A 179 20.76 45.54 -25.18
CA THR A 179 20.35 44.15 -25.41
C THR A 179 21.24 43.24 -24.58
N VAL A 180 20.61 42.33 -23.84
CA VAL A 180 21.31 41.34 -23.01
C VAL A 180 21.09 39.96 -23.61
N SER A 181 22.18 39.22 -23.88
CA SER A 181 22.10 37.79 -24.17
C SER A 181 21.98 37.02 -22.86
N ILE A 182 21.06 36.07 -22.84
CA ILE A 182 20.82 35.18 -21.72
C ILE A 182 20.81 33.77 -22.28
N SER A 183 21.49 32.84 -21.61
CA SER A 183 21.42 31.42 -21.90
C SER A 183 21.57 30.65 -20.60
N LEU A 184 20.69 29.68 -20.39
CA LEU A 184 20.64 28.80 -19.21
C LEU A 184 21.20 27.42 -19.56
N ASN A 185 21.61 26.66 -18.54
CA ASN A 185 22.18 25.31 -18.67
C ASN A 185 21.11 24.20 -18.79
N GLU A 186 19.85 24.60 -18.90
CA GLU A 186 18.64 23.77 -18.99
C GLU A 186 17.78 24.28 -20.16
#